data_AF-V6J6T3-F1
#
_entry.id   AF-V6J6T3-F1
#
_cell.length_a   1.000
_cell.length_b   1.000
_cell.length_c   1.000
_cell.angle_alpha   90.00
_cell.angle_beta   90.00
_cell.angle_gamma   90.00
#
_symmetry.space_group_name_H-M   'P 1'
#
loop_
_entity.id
_entity.type
_entity.pdbx_description
1 polymer ?
#
loop_
_entity_poly.entity_id
_entity_poly.type
_entity_poly.pdbx_seq_one_letter_code
_entity_poly.pdbx_strand_id
1 'polypeptide(L)'
;MGESIFDQIGNFFGIGVTTNERKRSKYHQLYQNISMYVEQAEQDLSEINRMISSYSGVHVTKTKVPGIEFSASRERVDERLKTKRNTLKKKLAEAKTAKREAKLAYDHYKQLAAEEDRKKR
;
A
#
# COMPACT_ATOMS: atom_id res chain seq x y z
N MET A 1 -6.01 -8.12 -24.49
CA MET A 1 -6.52 -6.76 -24.70
C MET A 1 -7.83 -6.67 -23.94
N GLY A 2 -7.84 -6.02 -22.78
CA GLY A 2 -9.06 -5.85 -21.99
C GLY A 2 -9.61 -4.47 -22.28
N GLU A 3 -10.80 -4.40 -22.88
CA GLU A 3 -11.54 -3.15 -23.00
C GLU A 3 -11.74 -2.59 -21.59
N SER A 4 -11.27 -1.36 -21.40
CA SER A 4 -11.38 -0.68 -20.11
C SER A 4 -12.85 -0.33 -19.91
N ILE A 5 -13.38 -0.54 -18.71
CA ILE A 5 -14.80 -0.28 -18.33
C ILE A 5 -15.25 1.15 -18.76
N PHE A 6 -14.30 2.07 -18.91
CA PHE A 6 -14.51 3.42 -19.42
C PHE A 6 -14.92 3.52 -20.90
N ASP A 7 -14.39 2.66 -21.78
CA ASP A 7 -14.83 2.62 -23.18
C ASP A 7 -16.29 2.13 -23.27
N GLN A 8 -16.67 1.23 -22.36
CA GLN A 8 -18.03 0.71 -22.25
C GLN A 8 -19.02 1.76 -21.71
N ILE A 9 -18.64 2.55 -20.71
CA ILE A 9 -19.47 3.63 -20.14
C ILE A 9 -19.57 4.83 -21.10
N GLY A 10 -18.47 5.17 -21.79
CA GLY A 10 -18.44 6.23 -22.80
C GLY A 10 -19.31 5.91 -24.02
N ASN A 11 -19.31 4.64 -24.46
CA ASN A 11 -20.21 4.18 -25.53
C ASN A 11 -21.69 4.15 -25.10
N PHE A 12 -21.99 3.90 -23.81
CA PHE A 12 -23.37 3.82 -23.33
C PHE A 12 -24.06 5.21 -23.22
N PHE A 13 -23.29 6.29 -23.03
CA PHE A 13 -23.84 7.65 -22.86
C PHE A 13 -23.57 8.61 -24.03
N GLY A 14 -22.98 8.15 -25.14
CA GLY A 14 -22.77 8.98 -26.35
C GLY A 14 -21.86 10.19 -26.16
N ILE A 15 -21.18 10.31 -25.02
CA ILE A 15 -20.31 11.41 -24.66
C ILE A 15 -18.89 10.85 -24.57
N GLY A 16 -18.04 11.21 -25.54
CA GLY A 16 -16.62 10.88 -25.49
C GLY A 16 -15.99 11.48 -24.24
N VAL A 17 -15.63 10.63 -23.28
CA VAL A 17 -14.99 11.01 -22.01
C VAL A 17 -13.73 11.83 -22.31
N THR A 18 -13.63 13.04 -21.73
CA THR A 18 -12.50 13.94 -22.01
C THR A 18 -11.19 13.37 -21.47
N THR A 19 -10.07 13.82 -22.01
CA THR A 19 -8.74 13.38 -21.57
C THR A 19 -8.55 13.62 -20.06
N ASN A 20 -9.06 14.73 -19.53
CA ASN A 20 -8.94 15.06 -18.10
C ASN A 20 -9.83 14.18 -17.22
N GLU A 21 -11.02 13.80 -17.69
CA GLU A 21 -11.87 12.83 -16.97
C GLU A 21 -11.27 11.42 -16.92
N ARG A 22 -10.62 10.97 -18.01
CA ARG A 22 -9.88 9.70 -18.01
C ARG A 22 -8.73 9.74 -17.02
N LYS A 23 -7.95 10.83 -17.01
CA LYS A 23 -6.83 11.01 -16.07
C LYS A 23 -7.33 11.08 -14.62
N ARG A 24 -8.41 11.82 -14.34
CA ARG A 24 -9.07 11.85 -13.02
C ARG A 24 -9.38 10.44 -12.54
N SER A 25 -10.06 9.65 -13.37
CA SER A 25 -10.47 8.29 -13.00
C SER A 25 -9.27 7.36 -12.79
N LYS A 26 -8.23 7.48 -13.62
CA LYS A 26 -6.99 6.71 -13.48
C LYS A 26 -6.27 7.01 -12.15
N TYR A 27 -6.11 8.29 -11.79
CA TYR A 27 -5.47 8.66 -10.53
C TYR A 27 -6.34 8.34 -9.32
N HIS A 28 -7.67 8.35 -9.46
CA HIS A 28 -8.59 7.88 -8.43
C HIS A 28 -8.39 6.39 -8.12
N GLN A 29 -8.36 5.54 -9.16
CA GLN A 29 -8.09 4.11 -9.02
C GLN A 29 -6.71 3.85 -8.43
N LEU A 30 -5.69 4.58 -8.89
CA LEU A 30 -4.34 4.47 -8.34
C LEU A 30 -4.31 4.81 -6.84
N TYR A 31 -4.96 5.90 -6.44
CA TYR A 31 -5.07 6.30 -5.04
C TYR A 31 -5.77 5.23 -4.19
N GLN A 32 -6.87 4.65 -4.68
CA GLN A 32 -7.59 3.58 -3.99
C GLN A 32 -6.74 2.32 -3.83
N ASN A 33 -6.09 1.87 -4.91
CA ASN A 33 -5.24 0.68 -4.89
C ASN A 33 -4.08 0.84 -3.91
N ILE A 34 -3.37 1.98 -3.95
CA ILE A 34 -2.27 2.24 -3.02
C ILE A 34 -2.80 2.33 -1.59
N SER A 35 -3.99 2.91 -1.37
CA SER A 35 -4.59 2.99 -0.03
C SER A 35 -4.83 1.61 0.58
N MET A 36 -5.41 0.69 -0.19
CA MET A 36 -5.64 -0.70 0.24
C MET A 36 -4.31 -1.39 0.59
N TYR A 37 -3.27 -1.25 -0.24
CA TYR A 37 -1.97 -1.85 0.05
C TYR A 37 -1.29 -1.25 1.28
N VAL A 38 -1.44 0.06 1.51
CA VAL A 38 -0.92 0.71 2.72
C VAL A 38 -1.62 0.16 3.96
N GLU A 39 -2.95 0.04 3.93
CA GLU A 39 -3.72 -0.50 5.06
C GLU A 39 -3.34 -1.95 5.38
N GLN A 40 -3.22 -2.81 4.36
CA GLN A 40 -2.78 -4.19 4.53
C GLN A 40 -1.36 -4.24 5.14
N ALA A 41 -0.42 -3.46 4.61
CA ALA A 41 0.95 -3.45 5.11
C ALA A 41 1.05 -2.90 6.55
N GLU A 42 0.18 -1.97 6.95
CA GLU A 42 0.09 -1.51 8.35
C GLU A 42 -0.42 -2.61 9.28
N GLN A 43 -1.42 -3.38 8.84
CA GLN A 43 -1.92 -4.54 9.60
C GLN A 43 -0.84 -5.62 9.76
N ASP A 44 -0.18 -6.01 8.67
CA ASP A 44 0.90 -7.01 8.68
C ASP A 44 2.04 -6.57 9.62
N LEU A 45 2.40 -5.28 9.60
CA LEU A 45 3.43 -4.73 10.47
C LEU A 45 3.02 -4.79 11.94
N SER A 46 1.76 -4.52 12.24
CA SER A 46 1.20 -4.62 13.59
C SER A 46 1.25 -6.06 14.10
N GLU A 47 0.87 -7.03 13.26
CA GLU A 47 0.91 -8.45 13.58
C GLU A 47 2.34 -8.94 13.83
N ILE A 48 3.29 -8.57 12.95
CA ILE A 48 4.71 -8.90 13.13
C ILE A 48 5.23 -8.35 14.46
N ASN A 49 4.90 -7.10 14.81
CA ASN A 49 5.34 -6.52 16.08
C ASN A 49 4.72 -7.26 17.27
N ARG A 50 3.44 -7.64 17.20
CA ARG A 50 2.77 -8.45 18.25
C ARG A 50 3.45 -9.81 18.42
N MET A 51 3.75 -10.51 17.32
CA MET A 51 4.46 -11.79 17.36
C MET A 51 5.84 -11.63 17.98
N ILE A 52 6.63 -10.63 17.58
CA ILE A 52 7.95 -10.37 18.17
C ILE A 52 7.83 -10.11 19.68
N SER A 53 6.87 -9.29 20.09
CA SER A 53 6.65 -8.97 21.50
C SER A 53 6.17 -10.17 22.32
N SER A 54 5.42 -11.11 21.73
CA SER A 54 4.87 -12.25 22.48
C SER A 54 5.94 -13.24 22.92
N TYR A 55 7.02 -13.40 22.14
CA TYR A 55 8.11 -14.32 22.51
C TYR A 55 9.37 -13.62 23.04
N SER A 56 9.50 -12.29 22.93
CA SER A 56 10.66 -11.56 23.45
C SER A 56 10.84 -11.72 24.97
N GLY A 57 9.76 -11.96 25.72
CA GLY A 57 9.80 -12.22 27.17
C GLY A 57 10.19 -13.65 27.57
N VAL A 58 10.14 -14.62 26.65
CA VAL A 58 10.41 -16.03 26.97
C VAL A 58 11.91 -16.23 27.20
N HIS A 59 12.31 -16.54 28.42
CA HIS A 59 13.70 -16.84 28.77
C HIS A 59 13.90 -18.36 28.83
N VAL A 60 14.66 -18.89 27.86
CA VAL A 60 15.12 -20.28 27.90
C VAL A 60 16.53 -20.27 28.49
N THR A 61 16.79 -21.09 29.50
CA THR A 61 18.11 -21.21 30.14
C THR A 61 19.16 -21.60 29.11
N LYS A 62 20.13 -20.72 28.87
CA LYS A 62 21.20 -20.85 27.86
C LYS A 62 22.23 -21.94 28.18
N THR A 63 22.16 -22.59 29.33
CA THR A 63 23.21 -23.47 29.87
C THR A 63 22.95 -24.97 29.72
N LYS A 64 21.75 -25.38 29.27
CA LYS A 64 21.39 -26.80 29.09
C LYS A 64 20.95 -27.05 27.65
N VAL A 65 21.24 -28.22 27.08
CA VAL A 65 20.64 -28.66 25.80
C VAL A 65 19.14 -28.93 26.06
N PRO A 66 18.20 -28.38 25.26
CA PRO A 66 18.36 -27.76 23.94
C PRO A 66 18.48 -26.22 23.95
N GLY A 67 18.59 -25.58 25.10
CA GLY A 67 18.64 -24.12 25.27
C GLY A 67 19.77 -23.40 24.52
N ILE A 68 20.92 -24.04 24.30
CA ILE A 68 22.01 -23.49 23.46
C ILE A 68 21.58 -23.45 21.98
N GLU A 69 21.11 -24.57 21.43
CA GLU A 69 20.64 -24.67 20.04
C GLU A 69 19.43 -23.77 19.78
N PHE A 70 18.51 -23.71 20.74
CA PHE A 70 17.36 -22.82 20.73
C PHE A 70 17.78 -21.35 20.70
N SER A 71 18.78 -20.96 21.51
CA SER A 71 19.27 -19.57 21.57
C SER A 71 19.94 -19.15 20.26
N ALA A 72 20.79 -19.99 19.69
CA ALA A 72 21.46 -19.71 18.42
C ALA A 72 20.47 -19.64 17.24
N SER A 73 19.47 -20.52 17.21
CA SER A 73 18.40 -20.49 16.22
C SER A 73 17.53 -19.23 16.37
N ARG A 74 17.20 -18.87 17.61
CA ARG A 74 16.41 -17.67 17.93
C ARG A 74 17.08 -16.39 17.45
N GLU A 75 18.38 -16.22 17.71
CA GLU A 75 19.11 -15.01 17.29
C GLU A 75 19.05 -14.80 15.78
N ARG A 76 19.25 -15.87 14.98
CA ARG A 76 19.11 -15.83 13.52
C ARG A 76 17.69 -15.47 13.06
N VAL A 77 16.68 -16.01 13.74
CA VAL A 77 15.27 -15.70 13.44
C VAL A 77 14.95 -14.24 13.79
N ASP A 78 15.44 -13.75 14.92
CA ASP A 78 15.25 -12.36 15.37
C ASP A 78 15.89 -11.36 14.41
N GLU A 79 17.11 -11.62 13.94
CA GLU A 79 17.76 -10.80 12.92
C GLU A 79 16.99 -10.77 11.60
N ARG A 80 16.48 -11.93 11.17
CA ARG A 80 15.68 -12.04 9.94
C ARG A 80 14.37 -11.28 10.07
N LEU A 81 13.69 -11.38 11.21
CA LEU A 81 12.46 -10.64 11.51
C LEU A 81 12.71 -9.13 11.60
N LYS A 82 13.80 -8.72 12.25
CA LYS A 82 14.23 -7.32 12.33
C LYS A 82 14.46 -6.73 10.93
N THR A 83 15.16 -7.46 10.07
CA THR A 83 15.42 -7.07 8.68
C THR A 83 14.11 -6.94 7.90
N LYS A 84 13.25 -7.97 7.94
CA LYS A 84 11.94 -7.93 7.26
C LYS A 84 11.07 -6.76 7.72
N ARG A 85 10.99 -6.52 9.03
CA ARG A 85 10.26 -5.39 9.61
C ARG A 85 10.79 -4.06 9.10
N ASN A 86 12.11 -3.89 9.05
CA ASN A 86 12.73 -2.65 8.56
C ASN A 86 12.45 -2.43 7.06
N THR A 87 12.56 -3.48 6.24
CA THR A 87 12.20 -3.42 4.82
C THR A 87 10.73 -3.05 4.63
N LEU A 88 9.83 -3.65 5.42
CA LEU A 88 8.39 -3.35 5.34
C LEU A 88 8.11 -1.89 5.73
N LYS A 89 8.74 -1.37 6.80
CA LYS A 89 8.66 0.04 7.19
C LYS A 89 9.08 0.99 6.06
N LYS A 90 10.18 0.69 5.38
CA LYS A 90 10.68 1.51 4.27
C LYS A 90 9.68 1.53 3.11
N LYS A 91 9.21 0.35 2.68
CA LYS A 91 8.21 0.22 1.62
C LYS A 91 6.88 0.90 1.97
N LEU A 92 6.47 0.83 3.24
CA LEU A 92 5.28 1.51 3.73
C LEU A 92 5.43 3.03 3.62
N ALA A 93 6.60 3.58 3.97
CA ALA A 93 6.87 5.01 3.84
C ALA A 93 6.81 5.46 2.37
N GLU A 94 7.44 4.69 1.46
CA GLU A 94 7.38 4.94 0.02
C GLU A 94 5.94 4.89 -0.51
N ALA A 95 5.16 3.87 -0.11
CA ALA A 95 3.76 3.72 -0.50
C ALA A 95 2.88 4.87 0.04
N LYS A 96 3.14 5.37 1.25
CA LYS A 96 2.45 6.55 1.80
C LYS A 96 2.75 7.81 1.00
N THR A 97 3.97 7.99 0.54
CA THR A 97 4.33 9.09 -0.36
C THR A 97 3.60 8.97 -1.68
N ALA A 98 3.66 7.79 -2.33
CA ALA A 98 2.95 7.53 -3.58
C ALA A 98 1.42 7.72 -3.46
N LYS A 99 0.82 7.33 -2.32
CA LYS A 99 -0.60 7.57 -2.01
C LYS A 99 -0.93 9.06 -2.01
N ARG A 100 -0.07 9.89 -1.39
CA ARG A 100 -0.25 11.35 -1.35
C ARG A 100 -0.15 11.95 -2.74
N GLU A 101 0.85 11.56 -3.51
CA GLU A 101 1.04 12.04 -4.88
C GLU A 101 -0.13 11.65 -5.80
N ALA A 102 -0.61 10.40 -5.71
CA ALA A 102 -1.77 9.95 -6.45
C ALA A 102 -3.03 10.76 -6.10
N LYS A 103 -3.22 11.10 -4.81
CA LYS A 103 -4.32 11.97 -4.37
C LYS A 103 -4.19 13.38 -4.94
N LEU A 104 -3.01 13.99 -4.90
CA LEU A 104 -2.77 15.32 -5.46
C LEU A 104 -3.07 15.36 -6.96
N ALA A 105 -2.60 14.35 -7.71
CA ALA A 105 -2.89 14.23 -9.13
C ALA A 105 -4.39 14.04 -9.40
N TYR A 106 -5.07 13.22 -8.61
CA TYR A 106 -6.53 13.07 -8.69
C TYR A 106 -7.26 14.39 -8.48
N ASP A 107 -6.91 15.13 -7.41
CA ASP A 107 -7.55 16.40 -7.08
C ASP A 107 -7.29 17.46 -8.18
N HIS A 108 -6.08 17.50 -8.75
CA HIS A 108 -5.75 18.35 -9.89
C HIS A 108 -6.60 18.04 -11.13
N TYR A 109 -6.66 16.78 -11.56
CA TYR A 109 -7.45 16.41 -12.74
C TYR A 109 -8.97 16.50 -12.51
N LYS A 110 -9.42 16.39 -11.25
CA LYS A 110 -10.80 16.69 -10.88
C LYS A 110 -11.14 18.17 -11.11
N GLN A 111 -10.24 19.09 -10.76
CA GLN A 111 -10.42 20.53 -11.02
C GLN A 111 -10.42 20.83 -12.52
N LEU A 112 -9.45 20.31 -13.27
CA LEU A 112 -9.38 20.51 -14.72
C LEU A 112 -10.61 19.98 -15.47
N ALA A 113 -11.12 18.80 -15.09
CA ALA A 113 -12.34 18.26 -15.66
C ALA A 113 -13.55 19.17 -15.38
N ALA A 114 -13.66 19.71 -14.16
CA ALA A 114 -14.73 20.64 -13.82
C ALA A 114 -14.65 21.97 -14.58
N GLU A 115 -13.44 22.45 -14.88
CA GLU A 115 -13.24 23.64 -15.72
C GLU A 115 -13.59 23.38 -17.19
N GLU A 116 -13.24 22.21 -17.74
CA GLU A 116 -13.65 21.81 -19.09
C GLU A 116 -15.17 21.75 -19.22
N ASP A 117 -15.85 21.16 -18.25
CA ASP A 117 -17.31 21.06 -18.24
C ASP A 117 -17.98 22.44 -18.16
N ARG A 118 -17.40 23.38 -17.40
CA ARG A 118 -17.87 24.77 -17.34
C ARG A 118 -17.68 25.51 -18.66
N LYS A 119 -16.62 25.22 -19.42
CA LYS A 119 -16.35 25.86 -20.72
C LYS A 119 -17.19 25.27 -21.86
N LYS A 120 -17.70 24.06 -21.70
CA LYS A 120 -18.56 23.38 -22.68
C LYS A 120 -20.05 23.72 -22.53
N ARG A 121 -20.46 24.27 -21.39
CA ARG A 121 -21.83 24.74 -21.11
C ARG A 121 -21.95 26.22 -21.45
#